data_AF-A0AAD9WY37-F1
#
_entry.id   AF-A0AAD9WY37-F1
#
_cell.length_a   1.000
_cell.length_b   1.000
_cell.length_c   1.000
_cell.angle_alpha   90.00
_cell.angle_beta   90.00
_cell.angle_gamma   90.00
#
_symmetry.space_group_name_H-M   'P 1'
#
loop_
_entity.id
_entity.type
_entity.pdbx_description
1 polymer ?
#
loop_
_entity_poly.entity_id
_entity_poly.type
_entity_poly.pdbx_seq_one_letter_code
_entity_poly.pdbx_strand_id
1 'polypeptide(L)'
;MHSEKIKKSLDVFVFCCDVVYLEARNQSIFKDVPVDSVRMEDMVRFIVGWWFKHFGGGYLDPLTLILLNIVDRCSEVSKKSFLNLQKWIPPATNLLKFNVDGSVRSSPGFAGIGGVLRNHLGKVLCFFSSYVGVYDVISAEILAIARACDLFGSRPDLVRWMLIIACDSKSVVEWVTSRDIEGSNHEHLISHIHNSLHGFGQASVVHCPRASNSYVDCLAKKGSTGCEDVLCWSD
;
A
#
# COMPACT_ATOMS: atom_id res chain seq x y z
N MET A 1 -22.32 -11.17 -17.66
CA MET A 1 -22.45 -10.12 -16.62
C MET A 1 -22.27 -10.65 -15.18
N HIS A 2 -22.99 -11.71 -14.76
CA HIS A 2 -22.85 -12.27 -13.40
C HIS A 2 -21.51 -12.99 -13.16
N SER A 3 -21.07 -13.85 -14.09
CA SER A 3 -19.78 -14.56 -14.03
C SER A 3 -18.55 -13.64 -14.03
N GLU A 4 -18.63 -12.51 -14.74
CA GLU A 4 -17.55 -11.53 -14.80
C GLU A 4 -17.40 -10.72 -13.51
N LYS A 5 -18.53 -10.38 -12.86
CA LYS A 5 -18.53 -9.80 -11.52
C LYS A 5 -17.94 -10.75 -10.47
N ILE A 6 -18.28 -12.04 -10.55
CA ILE A 6 -17.74 -13.06 -9.64
C ILE A 6 -16.22 -13.21 -9.84
N LYS A 7 -15.75 -13.29 -11.08
CA LYS A 7 -14.32 -13.42 -11.37
C LYS A 7 -13.52 -12.22 -10.85
N LYS A 8 -14.00 -11.00 -11.10
CA LYS A 8 -13.42 -9.76 -10.56
C LYS A 8 -13.41 -9.74 -9.04
N SER A 9 -14.52 -10.15 -8.41
CA SER A 9 -14.64 -10.26 -6.96
C SER A 9 -13.64 -11.27 -6.36
N LEU A 10 -13.39 -12.38 -7.05
CA LEU A 10 -12.39 -13.37 -6.65
C LEU A 10 -10.95 -12.84 -6.81
N ASP A 11 -10.68 -12.11 -7.89
CA ASP A 11 -9.37 -11.51 -8.15
C ASP A 11 -9.00 -10.46 -7.08
N VAL A 12 -9.97 -9.63 -6.67
CA VAL A 12 -9.82 -8.68 -5.55
C VAL A 12 -9.61 -9.43 -4.22
N PHE A 13 -10.33 -10.53 -4.00
CA PHE A 13 -10.16 -11.33 -2.78
C PHE A 13 -8.77 -11.96 -2.70
N VAL A 14 -8.32 -12.62 -3.77
CA VAL A 14 -6.98 -13.22 -3.86
C VAL A 14 -5.91 -12.15 -3.70
N PHE A 15 -6.12 -10.95 -4.25
CA PHE A 15 -5.20 -9.84 -4.03
C PHE A 15 -5.10 -9.43 -2.56
N CYS A 16 -6.23 -9.23 -1.88
CA CYS A 16 -6.24 -8.92 -0.45
C CYS A 16 -5.57 -10.04 0.39
N CYS A 17 -5.71 -11.28 -0.05
CA CYS A 17 -5.05 -12.43 0.55
C CYS A 17 -3.52 -12.44 0.35
N ASP A 18 -3.04 -12.07 -0.84
CA ASP A 18 -1.61 -11.89 -1.11
C ASP A 18 -1.03 -10.76 -0.24
N VAL A 19 -1.79 -9.68 -0.08
CA VAL A 19 -1.51 -8.54 0.81
C VAL A 19 -1.34 -9.00 2.26
N VAL A 20 -2.24 -9.85 2.77
CA VAL A 20 -2.12 -10.48 4.10
C VAL A 20 -0.87 -11.35 4.21
N TYR A 21 -0.66 -12.23 3.23
CA TYR A 21 0.51 -13.12 3.21
C TYR A 21 1.82 -12.33 3.23
N LEU A 22 1.90 -11.23 2.47
CA LEU A 22 3.06 -10.36 2.45
C LEU A 22 3.28 -9.66 3.79
N GLU A 23 2.23 -9.27 4.51
CA GLU A 23 2.37 -8.71 5.87
C GLU A 23 2.91 -9.75 6.84
N ALA A 24 2.35 -10.97 6.86
CA ALA A 24 2.87 -12.08 7.69
C ALA A 24 4.33 -12.37 7.39
N ARG A 25 4.66 -12.48 6.10
CA ARG A 25 6.02 -12.71 5.64
C ARG A 25 6.94 -11.59 6.09
N ASN A 26 6.52 -10.34 5.95
CA ASN A 26 7.33 -9.20 6.35
C ASN A 26 7.53 -9.15 7.88
N GLN A 27 6.53 -9.53 8.68
CA GLN A 27 6.69 -9.66 10.13
C GLN A 27 7.68 -10.77 10.49
N SER A 28 7.54 -11.95 9.91
CA SER A 28 8.44 -13.08 10.17
C SER A 28 9.87 -12.80 9.73
N ILE A 29 10.06 -12.24 8.52
CA ILE A 29 11.39 -12.03 7.93
C ILE A 29 12.09 -10.82 8.55
N PHE A 30 11.38 -9.70 8.67
CA PHE A 30 12.03 -8.46 9.09
C PHE A 30 11.96 -8.25 10.59
N LYS A 31 10.93 -8.74 11.28
CA LYS A 31 10.77 -8.46 12.71
C LYS A 31 11.39 -9.51 13.62
N ASP A 32 11.71 -10.70 13.13
CA ASP A 32 12.10 -11.85 13.97
C ASP A 32 11.12 -12.07 15.13
N VAL A 33 9.87 -11.65 14.90
CA VAL A 33 8.74 -11.86 15.80
C VAL A 33 7.93 -12.97 15.14
N PRO A 34 7.48 -13.98 15.90
CA PRO A 34 6.51 -14.95 15.40
C PRO A 34 5.38 -14.22 14.69
N VAL A 35 4.90 -14.74 13.57
CA VAL A 35 3.73 -14.18 12.89
C VAL A 35 2.61 -14.06 13.92
N ASP A 36 2.18 -12.82 14.19
CA ASP A 36 1.13 -12.55 15.17
C ASP A 36 -0.19 -13.05 14.57
N SER A 37 -0.56 -14.27 14.96
CA SER A 37 -1.72 -14.97 14.44
C SER A 37 -3.02 -14.21 14.68
N VAL A 38 -3.12 -13.45 15.77
CA VAL A 38 -4.29 -12.62 16.10
C VAL A 38 -4.37 -11.44 15.14
N ARG A 39 -3.25 -10.77 14.89
CA ARG A 39 -3.19 -9.65 13.93
C ARG A 39 -3.45 -10.10 12.49
N MET A 40 -2.94 -11.27 12.11
CA MET A 40 -3.20 -11.88 10.81
C MET A 40 -4.67 -12.27 10.66
N GLU A 41 -5.24 -12.86 11.70
CA GLU A 41 -6.67 -13.18 11.77
C GLU A 41 -7.52 -11.91 11.66
N ASP A 42 -7.14 -10.82 12.31
CA ASP A 42 -7.84 -9.53 12.19
C ASP A 42 -7.78 -8.97 10.77
N MET A 43 -6.64 -9.07 10.08
CA MET A 43 -6.53 -8.64 8.67
C MET A 43 -7.36 -9.53 7.75
N VAL A 44 -7.34 -10.84 7.96
CA VAL A 44 -8.17 -11.80 7.23
C VAL A 44 -9.65 -11.50 7.44
N ARG A 45 -10.10 -11.39 8.70
CA ARG A 45 -11.48 -11.06 9.06
C ARG A 45 -11.90 -9.72 8.48
N PHE A 46 -11.00 -8.76 8.45
CA PHE A 46 -11.25 -7.45 7.85
C PHE A 46 -11.46 -7.53 6.33
N ILE A 47 -10.61 -8.27 5.62
CA ILE A 47 -10.74 -8.49 4.18
C ILE A 47 -12.01 -9.27 3.83
N VAL A 48 -12.30 -10.31 4.60
CA VAL A 48 -13.52 -11.11 4.46
C VAL A 48 -14.74 -10.24 4.75
N GLY A 49 -14.75 -9.48 5.85
CA GLY A 49 -15.84 -8.60 6.23
C GLY A 49 -16.12 -7.51 5.19
N TRP A 50 -15.05 -6.90 4.65
CA TRP A 50 -15.16 -5.93 3.55
C TRP A 50 -15.76 -6.58 2.29
N TRP A 51 -15.30 -7.78 1.94
CA TRP A 51 -15.81 -8.53 0.80
C TRP A 51 -17.30 -8.87 0.95
N PHE A 52 -17.70 -9.34 2.14
CA PHE A 52 -19.11 -9.61 2.46
C PHE A 52 -19.98 -8.36 2.34
N LYS A 53 -19.50 -7.23 2.86
CA LYS A 53 -20.20 -5.93 2.82
C LYS A 53 -20.42 -5.43 1.38
N HIS A 54 -19.47 -5.66 0.46
CA HIS A 54 -19.55 -5.15 -0.91
C HIS A 54 -20.13 -6.12 -1.94
N PHE A 55 -19.98 -7.44 -1.77
CA PHE A 55 -20.34 -8.42 -2.80
C PHE A 55 -21.44 -9.41 -2.38
N GLY A 56 -21.81 -9.43 -1.10
CA GLY A 56 -22.85 -10.33 -0.56
C GLY A 56 -22.36 -11.76 -0.36
N GLY A 57 -22.77 -12.39 0.75
CA GLY A 57 -22.26 -13.67 1.26
C GLY A 57 -22.58 -14.95 0.46
N GLY A 58 -23.00 -14.84 -0.80
CA GLY A 58 -23.49 -15.97 -1.60
C GLY A 58 -22.42 -16.97 -2.09
N TYR A 59 -21.13 -16.70 -1.85
CA TYR A 59 -20.01 -17.48 -2.44
C TYR A 59 -19.01 -17.93 -1.38
N LEU A 60 -19.51 -18.41 -0.24
CA LEU A 60 -18.70 -18.83 0.90
C LEU A 60 -17.72 -19.97 0.57
N ASP A 61 -18.11 -20.92 -0.28
CA ASP A 61 -17.39 -22.20 -0.45
C ASP A 61 -15.94 -22.07 -1.00
N PRO A 62 -15.67 -21.26 -2.05
CA PRO A 62 -14.30 -21.06 -2.55
C PRO A 62 -13.46 -20.15 -1.64
N LEU A 63 -14.09 -19.21 -0.92
CA LEU A 63 -13.40 -18.24 -0.06
C LEU A 63 -12.85 -18.90 1.20
N THR A 64 -13.60 -19.82 1.82
CA THR A 64 -13.10 -20.62 2.96
C THR A 64 -11.87 -21.44 2.60
N LEU A 65 -11.83 -22.03 1.41
CA LEU A 65 -10.67 -22.81 0.93
C LEU A 65 -9.45 -21.92 0.64
N ILE A 66 -9.67 -20.71 0.11
CA ILE A 66 -8.58 -19.75 -0.10
C ILE A 66 -8.04 -19.25 1.25
N LEU A 67 -8.91 -18.95 2.21
CA LEU A 67 -8.55 -18.50 3.56
C LEU A 67 -7.73 -19.53 4.34
N LEU A 68 -8.17 -20.79 4.35
CA LEU A 68 -7.42 -21.89 4.99
C LEU A 68 -6.02 -22.02 4.37
N ASN A 69 -5.93 -21.98 3.04
CA ASN A 69 -4.64 -22.04 2.34
C ASN A 69 -3.71 -20.85 2.66
N ILE A 70 -4.24 -19.67 2.98
CA ILE A 70 -3.41 -18.51 3.35
C ILE A 70 -2.93 -18.62 4.78
N VAL A 71 -3.79 -19.02 5.71
CA VAL A 71 -3.41 -19.27 7.10
C VAL A 71 -2.32 -20.36 7.15
N ASP A 72 -2.48 -21.43 6.37
CA ASP A 72 -1.47 -22.49 6.25
C ASP A 72 -0.16 -21.97 5.65
N ARG A 73 -0.22 -21.24 4.52
CA ARG A 73 0.99 -20.62 3.91
C ARG A 73 1.67 -19.61 4.83
N CYS A 74 0.93 -18.81 5.58
CA CYS A 74 1.49 -17.86 6.54
C CYS A 74 2.16 -18.59 7.71
N SER A 75 1.61 -19.73 8.12
CA SER A 75 2.19 -20.60 9.15
C SER A 75 3.50 -21.25 8.69
N GLU A 76 3.63 -21.57 7.41
CA GLU A 76 4.87 -22.10 6.83
C GLU A 76 6.00 -21.06 6.74
N VAL A 77 5.67 -19.77 6.56
CA VAL A 77 6.66 -18.68 6.48
C VAL A 77 7.42 -18.48 7.79
N SER A 78 6.88 -18.94 8.92
CA SER A 78 7.55 -18.95 10.23
C SER A 78 8.86 -19.76 10.27
N LYS A 79 9.23 -20.48 9.20
CA LYS A 79 10.35 -21.44 9.22
C LYS A 79 11.59 -21.07 8.37
N LYS A 80 11.70 -19.87 7.79
CA LYS A 80 12.91 -19.47 7.05
C LYS A 80 13.55 -18.19 7.57
N SER A 81 14.81 -18.31 7.98
CA SER A 81 15.59 -17.26 8.60
C SER A 81 16.74 -16.76 7.70
N PHE A 82 17.08 -15.48 7.95
CA PHE A 82 18.28 -14.70 7.61
C PHE A 82 18.56 -14.27 6.16
N LEU A 83 18.62 -12.94 5.97
CA LEU A 83 19.85 -12.14 5.80
C LEU A 83 19.51 -10.65 6.04
N ASN A 84 20.46 -9.87 6.57
CA ASN A 84 20.40 -8.44 6.95
C ASN A 84 19.54 -7.55 6.03
N LEU A 85 18.23 -7.55 6.25
CA LEU A 85 17.30 -6.64 5.60
C LEU A 85 16.95 -5.55 6.60
N GLN A 86 17.11 -4.30 6.16
CA GLN A 86 16.78 -3.12 6.95
C GLN A 86 15.29 -3.18 7.34
N LYS A 87 15.03 -3.54 8.60
CA LYS A 87 13.72 -3.83 9.17
C LYS A 87 12.82 -2.60 9.08
N TRP A 88 11.60 -2.75 8.56
CA TRP A 88 10.60 -1.68 8.63
C TRP A 88 10.25 -1.40 10.09
N ILE A 89 10.29 -0.13 10.49
CA ILE A 89 10.03 0.33 11.86
C ILE A 89 8.74 1.16 11.87
N PRO A 90 7.79 0.86 12.78
CA PRO A 90 6.60 1.67 12.93
C PRO A 90 6.94 3.12 13.29
N PRO A 91 6.09 4.09 12.91
CA PRO A 91 6.28 5.48 13.30
C PRO A 91 6.14 5.69 14.81
N ALA A 92 6.59 6.85 15.29
CA ALA A 92 6.35 7.28 16.66
C ALA A 92 4.86 7.51 16.94
N THR A 93 4.50 7.55 18.22
CA THR A 93 3.14 7.91 18.67
C THR A 93 2.71 9.26 18.07
N ASN A 94 1.41 9.40 17.78
CA ASN A 94 0.81 10.57 17.11
C ASN A 94 1.22 10.78 15.64
N LEU A 95 1.95 9.82 15.05
CA LEU A 95 2.37 9.88 13.66
C LEU A 95 1.81 8.72 12.86
N LEU A 96 1.35 9.05 11.65
CA LEU A 96 0.95 8.11 10.62
C LEU A 96 2.02 8.08 9.54
N LYS A 97 2.36 6.88 9.07
CA LYS A 97 3.34 6.68 7.99
C LYS A 97 2.64 6.07 6.79
N PHE A 98 2.68 6.76 5.66
CA PHE A 98 2.17 6.31 4.38
C PHE A 98 3.35 5.89 3.50
N ASN A 99 3.61 4.60 3.42
CA ASN A 99 4.60 4.06 2.49
C ASN A 99 3.98 4.02 1.07
N VAL A 100 4.67 4.51 0.05
CA VAL A 100 4.18 4.59 -1.34
C VAL A 100 5.25 4.09 -2.32
N ASP A 101 4.83 3.59 -3.49
CA ASP A 101 5.73 3.13 -4.56
C ASP A 101 5.01 3.21 -5.93
N GLY A 102 5.77 3.42 -6.99
CA GLY A 102 5.35 3.38 -8.39
C GLY A 102 6.10 2.31 -9.19
N SER A 103 5.37 1.48 -9.94
CA SER A 103 5.94 0.41 -10.77
C SER A 103 5.51 0.54 -12.23
N VAL A 104 6.46 0.37 -13.15
CA VAL A 104 6.22 0.37 -14.60
C VAL A 104 6.80 -0.89 -15.21
N ARG A 105 6.03 -1.58 -16.07
CA ARG A 105 6.47 -2.86 -16.67
C ARG A 105 7.58 -2.71 -17.71
N SER A 106 7.54 -1.62 -18.47
CA SER A 106 8.53 -1.23 -19.48
C SER A 106 8.45 0.28 -19.59
N SER A 107 9.50 1.06 -19.30
CA SER A 107 9.38 2.52 -19.19
C SER A 107 9.65 3.23 -20.53
N PRO A 108 8.74 4.10 -21.02
CA PRO A 108 7.38 4.35 -20.52
C PRO A 108 6.43 3.20 -20.89
N GLY A 109 5.44 2.93 -20.03
CA GLY A 109 4.52 1.81 -20.23
C GLY A 109 3.50 1.69 -19.11
N PHE A 110 2.82 0.54 -19.04
CA PHE A 110 1.78 0.32 -18.04
C PHE A 110 2.32 0.51 -16.62
N ALA A 111 1.76 1.49 -15.96
CA ALA A 111 2.17 1.99 -14.67
C ALA A 111 1.11 1.69 -13.63
N GLY A 112 1.56 1.22 -12.47
CA GLY A 112 0.74 1.07 -11.29
C GLY A 112 1.37 1.75 -10.10
N ILE A 113 0.52 2.16 -9.17
CA ILE A 113 0.93 2.78 -7.92
C ILE A 113 0.38 1.98 -6.75
N GLY A 114 1.11 1.99 -5.64
CA GLY A 114 0.72 1.33 -4.42
C GLY A 114 0.98 2.21 -3.21
N GLY A 115 0.24 1.95 -2.14
CA GLY A 115 0.52 2.59 -0.86
C GLY A 115 -0.10 1.89 0.34
N VAL A 116 0.50 2.08 1.51
CA VAL A 116 -0.02 1.62 2.80
C VAL A 116 0.16 2.68 3.86
N LEU A 117 -0.95 3.07 4.51
CA LEU A 117 -0.97 3.92 5.68
C LEU A 117 -0.94 3.06 6.95
N ARG A 118 -0.01 3.36 7.87
CA ARG A 118 0.12 2.67 9.15
C ARG A 118 0.22 3.65 10.31
N ASN A 119 -0.28 3.23 11.47
CA ASN A 119 -0.11 3.96 12.74
C ASN A 119 1.14 3.51 13.52
N HIS A 120 1.34 4.08 14.71
CA HIS A 120 2.48 3.80 15.61
C HIS A 120 2.55 2.36 16.16
N LEU A 121 1.44 1.62 16.16
CA LEU A 121 1.40 0.17 16.47
C LEU A 121 1.72 -0.68 15.22
N GLY A 122 2.01 -0.01 14.10
CA GLY A 122 2.13 -0.59 12.79
C GLY A 122 0.83 -1.12 12.21
N LYS A 123 -0.34 -0.87 12.83
CA LYS A 123 -1.64 -1.30 12.30
C LYS A 123 -1.86 -0.60 10.95
N VAL A 124 -2.25 -1.38 9.94
CA VAL A 124 -2.65 -0.85 8.64
C VAL A 124 -4.00 -0.16 8.78
N LEU A 125 -4.03 1.13 8.44
CA LEU A 125 -5.24 1.94 8.43
C LEU A 125 -5.84 2.05 7.03
N CYS A 126 -4.98 2.00 6.01
CA CYS A 126 -5.38 2.07 4.62
C CYS A 126 -4.35 1.37 3.75
N PHE A 127 -4.78 0.80 2.63
CA PHE A 127 -3.90 0.47 1.53
C PHE A 127 -4.57 0.68 0.18
N PHE A 128 -3.77 0.90 -0.85
CA PHE A 128 -4.23 0.98 -2.22
C PHE A 128 -3.28 0.31 -3.20
N SER A 129 -3.83 -0.11 -4.35
CA SER A 129 -3.12 -0.55 -5.54
C SER A 129 -3.95 -0.14 -6.74
N SER A 130 -3.36 0.66 -7.63
CA SER A 130 -4.07 1.31 -8.72
C SER A 130 -3.31 1.22 -10.02
N TYR A 131 -4.03 0.98 -11.12
CA TYR A 131 -3.50 1.17 -12.47
C TYR A 131 -3.70 2.63 -12.87
N VAL A 132 -2.62 3.33 -13.25
CA VAL A 132 -2.69 4.77 -13.54
C VAL A 132 -2.61 5.07 -15.03
N GLY A 133 -2.35 4.09 -15.89
CA GLY A 133 -2.20 4.31 -17.33
C GLY A 133 -0.77 4.05 -17.80
N VAL A 134 -0.32 4.84 -18.78
CA VAL A 134 1.02 4.74 -19.35
C VAL A 134 1.88 5.90 -18.86
N TYR A 135 2.90 5.59 -18.07
CA TYR A 135 3.82 6.58 -17.50
C TYR A 135 5.26 6.05 -17.49
N ASP A 136 6.23 6.94 -17.35
CA ASP A 136 7.59 6.57 -16.96
C ASP A 136 7.68 6.32 -15.44
N VAL A 137 8.81 5.74 -15.01
CA VAL A 137 9.04 5.36 -13.61
C VAL A 137 8.92 6.57 -12.66
N ILE A 138 9.49 7.72 -13.03
CA ILE A 138 9.49 8.90 -12.16
C ILE A 138 8.08 9.44 -11.99
N SER A 139 7.33 9.52 -13.09
CA SER A 139 5.92 9.93 -13.04
C SER A 139 5.08 9.00 -12.16
N ALA A 140 5.28 7.67 -12.23
CA ALA A 140 4.56 6.71 -11.42
C ALA A 140 4.82 6.89 -9.91
N GLU A 141 6.08 7.15 -9.52
CA GLU A 141 6.47 7.41 -8.14
C GLU A 141 5.84 8.72 -7.60
N ILE A 142 5.87 9.80 -8.39
CA ILE A 142 5.23 11.06 -8.03
C ILE A 142 3.71 10.88 -7.90
N LEU A 143 3.08 10.12 -8.81
CA LEU A 143 1.65 9.80 -8.74
C LEU A 143 1.29 8.98 -7.49
N ALA A 144 2.16 8.08 -7.03
CA ALA A 144 1.95 7.34 -5.80
C ALA A 144 1.90 8.26 -4.57
N ILE A 145 2.79 9.27 -4.52
CA ILE A 145 2.78 10.32 -3.48
C ILE A 145 1.51 11.17 -3.57
N ALA A 146 1.16 11.65 -4.77
CA ALA A 146 -0.04 12.45 -5.00
C ALA A 146 -1.31 11.70 -4.56
N ARG A 147 -1.41 10.41 -4.89
CA ARG A 147 -2.54 9.57 -4.47
C ARG A 147 -2.62 9.42 -2.95
N ALA A 148 -1.50 9.27 -2.27
CA ALA A 148 -1.48 9.23 -0.80
C ALA A 148 -1.95 10.55 -0.18
N CYS A 149 -1.58 11.70 -0.76
CA CYS A 149 -2.10 13.01 -0.38
C CYS A 149 -3.63 13.07 -0.55
N ASP A 150 -4.16 12.67 -1.71
CA ASP A 150 -5.62 12.70 -1.96
C ASP A 150 -6.38 11.83 -0.95
N LEU A 151 -5.89 10.61 -0.69
CA LEU A 151 -6.50 9.68 0.24
C LEU A 151 -6.47 10.22 1.68
N PHE A 152 -5.35 10.80 2.11
CA PHE A 152 -5.25 11.40 3.44
C PHE A 152 -6.16 12.63 3.57
N GLY A 153 -6.17 13.51 2.57
CA GLY A 153 -7.04 14.71 2.53
C GLY A 153 -8.53 14.38 2.52
N SER A 154 -8.91 13.22 1.98
CA SER A 154 -10.30 12.74 2.00
C SER A 154 -10.79 12.27 3.39
N ARG A 155 -9.91 12.24 4.40
CA ARG A 155 -10.21 11.73 5.75
C ARG A 155 -10.03 12.82 6.83
N PRO A 156 -11.07 13.65 7.09
CA PRO A 156 -11.02 14.72 8.09
C PRO A 156 -10.66 14.23 9.49
N ASP A 157 -11.02 12.99 9.82
CA ASP A 157 -10.70 12.35 11.10
C ASP A 157 -9.19 12.11 11.31
N LEU A 158 -8.41 12.09 10.22
CA LEU A 158 -6.97 11.87 10.24
C LEU A 158 -6.15 13.17 10.26
N VAL A 159 -6.76 14.33 9.96
CA VAL A 159 -6.06 15.63 9.87
C VAL A 159 -5.39 16.05 11.18
N ARG A 160 -5.84 15.52 12.33
CA ARG A 160 -5.20 15.75 13.64
C ARG A 160 -3.85 15.03 13.82
N TRP A 161 -3.52 14.08 12.96
CA TRP A 161 -2.30 13.28 13.06
C TRP A 161 -1.18 13.86 12.20
N MET A 162 0.06 13.68 12.65
CA MET A 162 1.22 13.98 11.82
C MET A 162 1.34 12.94 10.70
N LEU A 163 1.67 13.36 9.49
CA LEU A 163 1.83 12.47 8.34
C LEU A 163 3.28 12.45 7.85
N ILE A 164 3.83 11.25 7.69
CA ILE A 164 5.05 11.04 6.91
C ILE A 164 4.69 10.18 5.70
N ILE A 165 4.92 10.69 4.50
CA ILE A 165 4.85 9.91 3.27
C ILE A 165 6.27 9.42 2.95
N ALA A 166 6.45 8.10 2.84
CA ALA A 166 7.74 7.46 2.63
C ALA A 166 7.80 6.81 1.24
N CYS A 167 8.75 7.27 0.41
CA CYS A 167 9.02 6.76 -0.93
C CYS A 167 10.48 6.24 -0.97
N ASP A 168 10.76 5.20 -1.75
CA ASP A 168 12.11 4.64 -1.89
C ASP A 168 12.94 5.21 -3.04
N SER A 169 12.33 6.05 -3.88
CA SER A 169 13.05 6.83 -4.88
C SER A 169 13.63 8.12 -4.28
N LYS A 170 14.91 8.09 -3.94
CA LYS A 170 15.62 9.25 -3.39
C LYS A 170 15.51 10.49 -4.28
N SER A 171 15.65 10.33 -5.59
CA SER A 171 15.54 11.43 -6.56
C SER A 171 14.14 12.05 -6.57
N VAL A 172 13.09 11.24 -6.49
CA VAL A 172 11.70 11.74 -6.42
C VAL A 172 11.46 12.50 -5.12
N VAL A 173 11.98 11.99 -3.99
CA VAL A 173 11.87 12.70 -2.71
C VAL A 173 12.60 14.04 -2.77
N GLU A 174 13.80 14.09 -3.33
CA GLU A 174 14.55 15.35 -3.51
C GLU A 174 13.80 16.35 -4.40
N TRP A 175 13.17 15.90 -5.48
CA TRP A 175 12.36 16.75 -6.36
C TRP A 175 11.06 17.23 -5.70
N VAL A 176 10.35 16.35 -5.00
CA VAL A 176 9.09 16.71 -4.33
C VAL A 176 9.35 17.61 -3.11
N THR A 177 10.54 17.56 -2.53
CA THR A 177 10.92 18.43 -1.39
C THR A 177 11.68 19.69 -1.81
N SER A 178 12.07 19.84 -3.09
CA SER A 178 12.69 21.07 -3.59
C SER A 178 11.69 22.21 -3.68
N ARG A 179 12.19 23.43 -3.57
CA ARG A 179 11.39 24.66 -3.76
C ARG A 179 11.38 25.13 -5.21
N ASP A 180 12.38 24.73 -6.00
CA ASP A 180 12.46 25.02 -7.42
C ASP A 180 11.90 23.84 -8.22
N ILE A 181 10.74 24.06 -8.83
CA ILE A 181 10.01 23.10 -9.68
C ILE A 181 9.81 23.63 -11.11
N GLU A 182 10.28 24.87 -11.37
CA GLU A 182 10.06 25.60 -12.62
C GLU A 182 10.62 24.83 -13.83
N GLY A 183 9.76 24.60 -14.83
CA GLY A 183 10.16 23.99 -16.10
C GLY A 183 10.24 22.46 -16.09
N SER A 184 9.83 21.79 -15.01
CA SER A 184 9.70 20.33 -15.00
C SER A 184 8.39 19.88 -15.64
N ASN A 185 8.41 18.74 -16.35
CA ASN A 185 7.19 18.12 -16.91
C ASN A 185 6.19 17.64 -15.82
N HIS A 186 6.57 17.74 -14.54
CA HIS A 186 5.82 17.27 -13.38
C HIS A 186 5.34 18.40 -12.47
N GLU A 187 5.53 19.66 -12.87
CA GLU A 187 5.26 20.86 -12.05
C GLU A 187 3.85 20.86 -11.47
N HIS A 188 2.84 20.48 -12.26
CA HIS A 188 1.44 20.40 -11.81
C HIS A 188 1.24 19.36 -10.70
N LEU A 189 1.87 18.18 -10.81
CA LEU A 189 1.77 17.12 -9.81
C LEU A 189 2.51 17.50 -8.52
N ILE A 190 3.71 18.10 -8.65
CA ILE A 190 4.49 18.52 -7.49
C ILE A 190 3.79 19.68 -6.76
N SER A 191 3.24 20.65 -7.50
CA SER A 191 2.44 21.74 -6.92
C SER A 191 1.21 21.22 -6.18
N HIS A 192 0.52 20.21 -6.72
CA HIS A 192 -0.59 19.55 -6.04
C HIS A 192 -0.15 18.90 -4.72
N ILE A 193 0.98 18.20 -4.73
CA ILE A 193 1.56 17.60 -3.52
C ILE A 193 1.90 18.68 -2.50
N HIS A 194 2.58 19.76 -2.91
CA HIS A 194 2.94 20.88 -2.02
C HIS A 194 1.71 21.51 -1.36
N ASN A 195 0.67 21.80 -2.14
CA ASN A 195 -0.58 22.37 -1.64
C ASN A 195 -1.25 21.43 -0.63
N SER A 196 -1.26 20.13 -0.93
CA SER A 196 -1.82 19.11 -0.03
C SER A 196 -1.04 19.04 1.29
N LEU A 197 0.29 18.94 1.23
CA LEU A 197 1.14 18.87 2.43
C LEU A 197 1.00 20.13 3.30
N HIS A 198 0.94 21.30 2.67
CA HIS A 198 0.70 22.56 3.37
C HIS A 198 -0.68 22.59 4.04
N GLY A 199 -1.72 22.07 3.37
CA GLY A 199 -3.07 21.94 3.92
C GLY A 199 -3.16 21.00 5.14
N PHE A 200 -2.29 20.00 5.24
CA PHE A 200 -2.26 19.06 6.37
C PHE A 200 -1.51 19.62 7.61
N GLY A 201 -0.77 20.72 7.46
CA GLY A 201 0.00 21.33 8.55
C GLY A 201 1.29 20.59 8.91
N GLN A 202 1.18 19.39 9.50
CA GLN A 202 2.34 18.57 9.93
C GLN A 202 2.51 17.34 9.04
N ALA A 203 2.83 17.57 7.77
CA ALA A 203 3.09 16.53 6.79
C ALA A 203 4.44 16.71 6.08
N SER A 204 5.12 15.60 5.79
CA SER A 204 6.38 15.61 5.04
C SER A 204 6.56 14.36 4.18
N VAL A 205 7.39 14.49 3.13
CA VAL A 205 7.84 13.38 2.29
C VAL A 205 9.27 13.04 2.66
N VAL A 206 9.57 11.75 2.87
CA VAL A 206 10.90 11.28 3.25
C VAL A 206 11.33 10.08 2.42
N HIS A 207 12.64 9.92 2.25
CA HIS A 207 13.19 8.73 1.63
C HIS A 207 13.22 7.56 2.61
N CYS A 208 12.84 6.37 2.14
CA CYS A 208 12.97 5.12 2.88
C CYS A 208 13.73 4.05 2.06
N PRO A 209 14.47 3.14 2.71
CA PRO A 209 15.15 2.07 1.99
C PRO A 209 14.16 1.12 1.32
N ARG A 210 14.44 0.71 0.08
CA ARG A 210 13.61 -0.23 -0.70
C ARG A 210 13.27 -1.53 0.03
N ALA A 211 14.19 -2.06 0.84
CA ALA A 211 13.94 -3.25 1.67
C ALA A 211 12.74 -3.05 2.63
N SER A 212 12.58 -1.83 3.17
CA SER A 212 11.48 -1.45 4.05
C SER A 212 10.18 -1.13 3.30
N ASN A 213 10.23 -1.01 1.96
CA ASN A 213 9.09 -0.67 1.09
C ASN A 213 8.56 -1.88 0.28
N SER A 214 9.09 -3.08 0.51
CA SER A 214 8.80 -4.30 -0.27
C SER A 214 7.31 -4.68 -0.36
N TYR A 215 6.51 -4.31 0.63
CA TYR A 215 5.06 -4.52 0.59
C TYR A 215 4.41 -3.64 -0.48
N VAL A 216 4.84 -2.38 -0.56
CA VAL A 216 4.25 -1.39 -1.45
C VAL A 216 4.73 -1.57 -2.88
N ASP A 217 5.98 -2.02 -3.08
CA ASP A 217 6.50 -2.48 -4.37
C ASP A 217 5.61 -3.58 -4.98
N CYS A 218 5.08 -4.50 -4.15
CA CYS A 218 4.14 -5.50 -4.63
C CYS A 218 2.78 -4.91 -5.02
N LEU A 219 2.23 -3.99 -4.22
CA LEU A 219 1.00 -3.27 -4.54
C LEU A 219 1.12 -2.50 -5.86
N ALA A 220 2.22 -1.78 -6.05
CA ALA A 220 2.48 -1.01 -7.27
C ALA A 220 2.63 -1.93 -8.49
N LYS A 221 3.42 -3.01 -8.38
CA LYS A 221 3.58 -4.02 -9.44
C LYS A 221 2.25 -4.63 -9.83
N LYS A 222 1.38 -4.94 -8.88
CA LYS A 222 0.04 -5.46 -9.18
C LYS A 222 -0.79 -4.43 -9.94
N GLY A 223 -0.80 -3.17 -9.51
CA GLY A 223 -1.48 -2.09 -10.22
C GLY A 223 -1.02 -1.98 -11.68
N SER A 224 0.27 -2.21 -11.95
CA SER A 224 0.83 -2.14 -13.31
C SER A 224 0.35 -3.26 -14.25
N THR A 225 -0.33 -4.28 -13.71
CA THR A 225 -0.95 -5.35 -14.51
C THR A 225 -2.30 -4.96 -15.13
N GLY A 226 -2.83 -3.77 -14.80
CA GLY A 226 -4.12 -3.31 -15.30
C GLY A 226 -5.33 -3.91 -14.57
N CYS A 227 -5.10 -4.53 -13.39
CA CYS A 227 -6.20 -4.93 -12.50
C CYS A 227 -6.90 -3.69 -11.91
N GLU A 228 -8.17 -3.84 -11.52
CA GLU A 228 -9.02 -2.77 -10.97
C GLU A 228 -8.38 -2.07 -9.77
N ASP A 229 -8.72 -0.78 -9.60
CA ASP A 229 -8.31 0.02 -8.44
C ASP A 229 -8.79 -0.62 -7.14
N VAL A 230 -7.83 -1.00 -6.29
CA VAL A 230 -8.10 -1.48 -4.94
C VAL A 230 -7.80 -0.36 -3.96
N LEU A 231 -8.79 -0.04 -3.12
CA LEU A 231 -8.66 0.89 -2.00
C LEU A 231 -9.41 0.31 -0.81
N CYS A 232 -8.75 0.23 0.34
CA CYS A 232 -9.36 -0.30 1.55
C CYS A 232 -8.97 0.53 2.77
N TRP A 233 -9.96 0.92 3.58
CA TRP A 233 -9.79 1.66 4.83
C TRP A 233 -10.24 0.80 6.01
N SER A 234 -9.46 0.74 7.09
CA SER A 234 -9.92 0.15 8.34
C SER A 234 -10.97 1.07 8.97
N ASP A 235 -12.17 0.55 9.19
CA ASP A 235 -13.22 1.17 10.00
C ASP A 235 -12.78 1.31 11.47
#